data_AF-A0A918NI86-F1
#
_entry.id   AF-A0A918NI86-F1
#
_cell.length_a   1.000
_cell.length_b   1.000
_cell.length_c   1.000
_cell.angle_alpha   90.00
_cell.angle_beta   90.00
_cell.angle_gamma   90.00
#
_symmetry.space_group_name_H-M   'P 1'
#
loop_
_entity.id
_entity.type
_entity.pdbx_description
1 polymer ?
#
loop_
_entity_poly.entity_id
_entity_poly.type
_entity_poly.pdbx_seq_one_letter_code
_entity_poly.pdbx_strand_id
1 'polypeptide(L)'
;MPKLKPSKAAAMLTLGMLMALPQLSSANGVSVKRGEDGRYYAVERPSSMQRRSADCKGISVRMIAQLLHGRGTELFARIIVSDGANTRAFQLSDELNHLLDESHALKNMELGCLSGDGGVGLILHSTQGVSHNAHIQIDRDGRVFTNFDQTGFKLVK
;
A
#
# COMPACT_ATOMS: atom_id res chain seq x y z
N MET A 1 0.33 -56.60 -42.15
CA MET A 1 -0.31 -55.71 -43.16
C MET A 1 -1.63 -56.35 -43.58
N PRO A 2 -2.78 -55.69 -43.34
CA PRO A 2 -3.48 -55.03 -44.45
C PRO A 2 -4.07 -53.65 -44.10
N LYS A 3 -4.34 -52.91 -45.18
CA LYS A 3 -4.77 -51.50 -45.25
C LYS A 3 -6.28 -51.36 -45.02
N LEU A 4 -6.70 -50.38 -44.22
CA LEU A 4 -8.06 -49.83 -44.27
C LEU A 4 -8.08 -48.55 -45.13
N LYS A 5 -9.00 -48.54 -46.10
CA LYS A 5 -9.39 -47.40 -46.95
C LYS A 5 -10.37 -46.47 -46.20
N PRO A 6 -10.53 -45.20 -46.64
CA PRO A 6 -11.18 -44.15 -45.87
C PRO A 6 -12.70 -44.15 -46.06
N SER A 7 -13.44 -43.85 -45.00
CA SER A 7 -14.84 -43.43 -45.08
C SER A 7 -14.96 -41.94 -44.73
N LYS A 8 -15.77 -41.25 -45.52
CA LYS A 8 -15.96 -39.80 -45.54
C LYS A 8 -16.83 -39.35 -44.36
N ALA A 9 -16.44 -38.20 -43.81
CA ALA A 9 -17.28 -37.10 -43.37
C ALA A 9 -18.40 -37.39 -42.35
N ALA A 10 -18.16 -36.94 -41.12
CA ALA A 10 -19.11 -36.11 -40.39
C ALA A 10 -18.30 -35.16 -39.49
N ALA A 11 -17.92 -34.01 -40.05
CA ALA A 11 -17.36 -32.91 -39.28
C ALA A 11 -18.50 -32.34 -38.42
N MET A 12 -18.62 -32.83 -37.19
CA MET A 12 -19.47 -32.20 -36.18
C MET A 12 -18.78 -30.93 -35.72
N LEU A 13 -19.27 -29.80 -36.25
CA LEU A 13 -19.08 -28.47 -35.69
C LEU A 13 -19.59 -28.47 -34.24
N THR A 14 -18.70 -28.76 -33.30
CA THR A 14 -18.90 -28.34 -31.92
C THR A 14 -18.54 -26.87 -31.87
N LEU A 15 -19.58 -26.04 -31.99
CA LEU A 15 -19.56 -24.62 -31.67
C LEU A 15 -19.35 -24.50 -30.16
N GLY A 16 -18.11 -24.72 -29.74
CA GLY A 16 -17.66 -24.45 -28.38
C GLY A 16 -17.70 -22.94 -28.20
N MET A 17 -18.77 -22.47 -27.58
CA MET A 17 -18.92 -21.12 -27.06
C MET A 17 -17.78 -20.91 -26.06
N LEU A 18 -16.61 -20.49 -26.54
CA LEU A 18 -15.58 -19.93 -25.69
C LEU A 18 -16.22 -18.70 -25.06
N MET A 19 -16.72 -18.89 -23.84
CA MET A 19 -16.92 -17.78 -22.93
C MET A 19 -15.54 -17.15 -22.76
N ALA A 20 -15.28 -16.12 -23.55
CA ALA A 20 -14.23 -15.17 -23.28
C ALA A 20 -14.59 -14.54 -21.94
N LEU A 21 -14.14 -15.18 -20.86
CA LEU A 21 -14.00 -14.52 -19.57
C LEU A 21 -13.22 -13.24 -19.87
N PRO A 22 -13.78 -12.05 -19.60
CA PRO A 22 -13.01 -10.84 -19.77
C PRO A 22 -11.77 -10.99 -18.91
N GLN A 23 -10.60 -11.03 -19.57
CA GLN A 23 -9.32 -11.00 -18.91
C GLN A 23 -9.19 -9.61 -18.28
N LEU A 24 -9.77 -9.45 -17.10
CA LEU A 24 -9.52 -8.32 -16.21
C LEU A 24 -8.12 -8.50 -15.64
N SER A 25 -7.13 -8.23 -16.48
CA SER A 25 -5.78 -7.93 -16.04
C SER A 25 -5.78 -6.49 -15.51
N SER A 26 -6.08 -6.33 -14.22
CA SER A 26 -5.63 -5.21 -13.40
C SER A 26 -5.97 -5.45 -11.93
N ALA A 27 -4.94 -5.48 -11.11
CA ALA A 27 -5.01 -5.46 -9.65
C ALA A 27 -5.72 -4.19 -9.15
N ASN A 28 -6.86 -4.36 -8.49
CA ASN A 28 -7.40 -3.45 -7.47
C ASN A 28 -8.48 -4.23 -6.71
N GLY A 29 -8.10 -4.96 -5.66
CA GLY A 29 -9.07 -5.71 -4.86
C GLY A 29 -10.13 -4.77 -4.30
N VAL A 30 -11.39 -4.93 -4.72
CA VAL A 30 -12.54 -4.21 -4.17
C VAL A 30 -12.88 -4.87 -2.84
N SER A 31 -12.86 -4.10 -1.75
CA SER A 31 -13.30 -4.59 -0.46
C SER A 31 -14.82 -4.69 -0.48
N VAL A 32 -15.37 -5.90 -0.30
CA VAL A 32 -16.82 -6.14 -0.29
C VAL A 32 -17.30 -6.45 1.13
N LYS A 33 -18.47 -5.93 1.50
CA LYS A 33 -19.16 -6.28 2.75
C LYS A 33 -20.51 -6.90 2.41
N ARG A 34 -20.89 -7.94 3.14
CA ARG A 34 -22.24 -8.54 3.06
C ARG A 34 -23.20 -7.71 3.91
N GLY A 35 -24.25 -7.18 3.30
CA GLY A 35 -25.31 -6.47 4.01
C GLY A 35 -26.28 -7.42 4.71
N GLU A 36 -27.14 -6.86 5.55
CA GLU A 36 -28.17 -7.60 6.30
C GLU A 36 -29.22 -8.23 5.37
N ASP A 37 -29.37 -7.70 4.15
CA ASP A 37 -30.19 -8.24 3.07
C ASP A 37 -29.52 -9.39 2.30
N GLY A 38 -28.30 -9.78 2.70
CA GLY A 38 -27.52 -10.84 2.09
C GLY A 38 -26.80 -10.45 0.79
N ARG A 39 -26.94 -9.20 0.32
CA ARG A 39 -26.24 -8.70 -0.89
C ARG A 39 -24.81 -8.27 -0.57
N TYR A 40 -23.94 -8.34 -1.57
CA TYR A 40 -22.57 -7.86 -1.47
C TYR A 40 -22.48 -6.43 -1.99
N TYR A 41 -21.98 -5.55 -1.13
CA TYR A 41 -21.77 -4.14 -1.46
C TYR A 41 -20.29 -3.88 -1.61
N ALA A 42 -19.91 -3.19 -2.68
CA ALA A 42 -18.59 -2.59 -2.78
C ALA A 42 -18.49 -1.53 -1.68
N VAL A 43 -17.56 -1.73 -0.75
CA VAL A 43 -17.20 -0.71 0.22
C VAL A 43 -16.25 0.23 -0.51
N GLU A 44 -16.74 1.43 -0.84
CA GLU A 44 -15.84 2.50 -1.23
C GLU A 44 -14.82 2.68 -0.13
N ARG A 45 -13.53 2.53 -0.48
CA ARG A 45 -12.46 2.91 0.44
C ARG A 45 -12.62 4.40 0.67
N PRO A 46 -12.67 4.86 1.93
CA PRO A 46 -12.71 6.29 2.15
C PRO A 46 -11.46 6.88 1.48
N SER A 47 -11.65 7.91 0.66
CA SER A 47 -10.58 8.61 -0.08
C SER A 47 -9.48 9.15 0.86
N SER A 48 -9.78 9.18 2.16
CA SER A 48 -8.90 9.49 3.26
C SER A 48 -7.92 8.39 3.65
N MET A 49 -7.91 7.19 3.07
CA MET A 49 -7.00 6.10 3.46
C MET A 49 -5.95 5.80 2.38
N GLN A 50 -4.68 5.82 2.77
CA GLN A 50 -3.55 5.39 1.95
C GLN A 50 -2.79 4.22 2.58
N ARG A 51 -2.28 3.34 1.72
CA ARG A 51 -1.45 2.21 2.12
C ARG A 51 -0.17 2.22 1.32
N ARG A 52 0.97 2.11 2.00
CA ARG A 52 2.28 1.99 1.38
C ARG A 52 3.04 0.84 2.04
N SER A 53 3.95 0.25 1.30
CA SER A 53 4.82 -0.80 1.80
C SER A 53 6.22 -0.60 1.25
N ALA A 54 7.22 -0.94 2.07
CA ALA A 54 8.63 -0.96 1.70
C ALA A 54 9.26 -2.21 2.28
N ASP A 55 10.26 -2.78 1.59
CA ASP A 55 11.06 -3.89 2.11
C ASP A 55 12.51 -3.42 2.28
N CYS A 56 12.94 -3.34 3.54
CA CYS A 56 14.19 -2.71 3.94
C CYS A 56 15.15 -3.74 4.52
N LYS A 57 15.81 -4.51 3.64
CA LYS A 57 16.85 -5.49 3.98
C LYS A 57 16.43 -6.45 5.10
N GLY A 58 15.32 -7.16 4.87
CA GLY A 58 14.79 -8.15 5.82
C GLY A 58 13.80 -7.55 6.82
N ILE A 59 13.39 -6.31 6.61
CA ILE A 59 12.31 -5.66 7.36
C ILE A 59 11.20 -5.29 6.39
N SER A 60 10.08 -6.03 6.45
CA SER A 60 8.88 -5.66 5.71
C SER A 60 8.12 -4.61 6.49
N VAL A 61 7.87 -3.47 5.85
CA VAL A 61 7.20 -2.31 6.41
C VAL A 61 5.88 -2.13 5.70
N ARG A 62 4.79 -2.03 6.46
CA ARG A 62 3.50 -1.59 5.92
C ARG A 62 2.98 -0.41 6.70
N MET A 63 2.70 0.67 5.98
CA MET A 63 2.03 1.83 6.52
C MET A 63 0.57 1.86 6.06
N ILE A 64 -0.33 2.12 7.00
CA ILE A 64 -1.72 2.47 6.73
C ILE A 64 -1.93 3.85 7.34
N ALA A 65 -2.23 4.83 6.49
CA ALA A 65 -2.42 6.22 6.86
C ALA A 65 -3.86 6.63 6.57
N GLN A 66 -4.54 7.28 7.52
CA GLN A 66 -5.92 7.73 7.36
C GLN A 66 -6.11 9.18 7.82
N LEU A 67 -6.77 10.01 7.02
CA LEU A 67 -7.24 11.33 7.46
C LEU A 67 -8.43 11.17 8.42
N LEU A 68 -8.32 11.75 9.60
CA LEU A 68 -9.41 11.79 10.58
C LEU A 68 -10.24 13.07 10.36
N HIS A 69 -11.57 12.98 10.54
CA HIS A 69 -12.47 14.13 10.45
C HIS A 69 -12.60 14.77 11.84
N GLY A 70 -12.16 16.02 12.01
CA GLY A 70 -12.21 16.67 13.32
C GLY A 70 -11.75 18.12 13.32
N ARG A 71 -10.49 18.39 12.95
CA ARG A 71 -9.85 19.71 12.78
C ARG A 71 -8.43 19.49 12.20
N GLY A 72 -8.13 19.98 10.99
CA GLY A 72 -6.79 19.91 10.40
C GLY A 72 -6.38 18.57 9.77
N THR A 73 -5.09 18.43 9.44
CA THR A 73 -4.48 17.21 8.86
C THR A 73 -4.11 16.23 9.98
N GLU A 74 -5.09 15.49 10.48
CA GLU A 74 -4.84 14.41 11.43
C GLU A 74 -4.59 13.10 10.69
N LEU A 75 -3.46 12.44 10.98
CA LEU A 75 -3.04 11.25 10.27
C LEU A 75 -2.85 10.09 11.25
N PHE A 76 -3.70 9.08 11.12
CA PHE A 76 -3.47 7.80 11.79
C PHE A 76 -2.51 6.97 10.94
N ALA A 77 -1.24 6.84 11.33
CA ALA A 77 -0.32 5.87 10.72
C ALA A 77 -0.10 4.67 11.63
N ARG A 78 -0.29 3.47 11.08
CA ARG A 78 0.21 2.22 11.67
C ARG A 78 1.33 1.67 10.82
N ILE A 79 2.48 1.41 11.43
CA ILE A 79 3.62 0.79 10.79
C ILE A 79 3.81 -0.61 11.33
N ILE A 80 3.71 -1.58 10.42
CA ILE A 80 3.90 -2.99 10.71
C ILE A 80 5.30 -3.36 10.24
N VAL A 81 6.13 -3.84 11.15
CA VAL A 81 7.51 -4.25 10.94
C VAL A 81 7.56 -5.76 11.11
N SER A 82 8.00 -6.48 10.07
CA SER A 82 8.19 -7.93 10.12
C SER A 82 9.61 -8.29 9.71
N ASP A 83 10.31 -9.06 10.56
CA ASP A 83 11.67 -9.57 10.31
C ASP A 83 11.67 -11.06 9.85
N GLY A 84 10.48 -11.58 9.52
CA GLY A 84 10.25 -12.99 9.16
C GLY A 84 9.96 -13.91 10.34
N ALA A 85 10.47 -13.61 11.55
CA ALA A 85 10.21 -14.38 12.77
C ALA A 85 9.16 -13.71 13.66
N ASN A 86 9.20 -12.38 13.74
CA ASN A 86 8.36 -11.56 14.58
C ASN A 86 7.66 -10.49 13.75
N THR A 87 6.44 -10.13 14.16
CA THR A 87 5.71 -9.00 13.60
C THR A 87 5.31 -8.04 14.70
N ARG A 88 5.70 -6.77 14.55
CA ARG A 88 5.45 -5.69 15.50
C ARG A 88 4.63 -4.60 14.81
N ALA A 89 3.71 -3.98 15.54
CA ALA A 89 2.92 -2.87 15.04
C ALA A 89 3.12 -1.65 15.91
N PHE A 90 3.51 -0.54 15.29
CA PHE A 90 3.71 0.75 15.92
C PHE A 90 2.63 1.71 15.43
N GLN A 91 2.02 2.43 16.35
CA GLN A 91 1.07 3.49 16.02
C GLN A 91 1.80 4.82 16.20
N LEU A 92 1.75 5.67 15.17
CA LEU A 92 2.52 6.92 15.10
C LEU A 92 1.64 8.16 15.14
N SER A 93 0.41 8.05 15.65
CA SER A 93 -0.58 9.13 15.55
C SER A 93 -0.09 10.42 16.20
N ASP A 94 0.42 10.35 17.42
CA ASP A 94 0.82 11.54 18.17
C ASP A 94 2.15 12.10 17.63
N GLU A 95 3.08 11.23 17.23
CA GLU A 95 4.35 11.60 16.62
C GLU A 95 4.20 12.22 15.23
N LEU A 96 3.13 11.92 14.51
CA LEU A 96 2.82 12.57 13.24
C LEU A 96 2.07 13.87 13.45
N ASN A 97 1.00 13.85 14.24
CA ASN A 97 0.08 14.97 14.32
C ASN A 97 0.73 16.27 14.82
N HIS A 98 1.78 16.20 15.66
CA HIS A 98 2.50 17.40 16.10
C HIS A 98 3.42 18.03 15.03
N LEU A 99 3.74 17.29 13.96
CA LEU A 99 4.58 17.76 12.84
C LEU A 99 3.76 18.25 11.65
N LEU A 100 2.46 17.95 11.63
CA LEU A 100 1.60 18.20 10.49
C LEU A 100 0.79 19.47 10.68
N ASP A 101 0.59 20.16 9.57
CA ASP A 101 -0.32 21.31 9.46
C ASP A 101 -1.17 21.17 8.18
N GLU A 102 -1.94 22.21 7.87
CA GLU A 102 -2.83 22.23 6.70
C GLU A 102 -2.09 22.16 5.36
N SER A 103 -0.78 22.45 5.33
CA SER A 103 0.02 22.35 4.12
C SER A 103 0.39 20.92 3.76
N HIS A 104 0.28 19.99 4.71
CA HIS A 104 0.59 18.58 4.51
C HIS A 104 -0.63 17.83 3.99
N ALA A 105 -0.43 16.99 2.97
CA ALA A 105 -1.50 16.20 2.40
C ALA A 105 -1.12 14.72 2.31
N LEU A 106 -2.02 13.86 2.78
CA LEU A 106 -1.85 12.39 2.77
C LEU A 106 -1.49 11.83 1.38
N LYS A 107 -1.99 12.46 0.30
CA LYS A 107 -1.73 12.03 -1.08
C LYS A 107 -0.26 12.15 -1.50
N ASN A 108 0.53 12.97 -0.82
CA ASN A 108 1.94 13.24 -1.14
C ASN A 108 2.87 12.61 -0.09
N MET A 109 2.53 11.41 0.35
CA MET A 109 3.29 10.68 1.36
C MET A 109 4.19 9.63 0.70
N GLU A 110 5.48 9.66 1.03
CA GLU A 110 6.47 8.68 0.59
C GLU A 110 6.92 7.79 1.76
N LEU A 111 7.08 6.50 1.49
CA LEU A 111 7.66 5.52 2.40
C LEU A 111 8.80 4.82 1.67
N GLY A 112 9.95 4.67 2.31
CA GLY A 112 11.09 3.99 1.72
C GLY A 112 12.12 3.57 2.75
N CYS A 113 13.22 3.01 2.28
CA CYS A 113 14.31 2.56 3.13
C CYS A 113 15.37 3.65 3.26
N LEU A 114 15.97 3.77 4.43
CA LEU A 114 17.07 4.70 4.64
C LEU A 114 18.38 4.08 4.16
N SER A 115 19.24 4.92 3.59
CA SER A 115 20.61 4.51 3.23
C SER A 115 21.41 4.04 4.45
N GLY A 116 22.41 3.18 4.23
CA GLY A 116 23.37 2.82 5.27
C GLY A 116 22.79 2.05 6.46
N ASP A 117 21.80 1.19 6.22
CA ASP A 117 21.12 0.37 7.24
C ASP A 117 20.24 1.14 8.23
N GLY A 118 19.99 2.43 7.99
CA GLY A 118 19.31 3.38 8.89
C GLY A 118 17.83 3.11 9.18
N GLY A 119 17.23 2.05 8.63
CA GLY A 119 15.84 1.67 8.85
C GLY A 119 14.90 2.18 7.76
N VAL A 120 13.78 2.75 8.19
CA VAL A 120 12.65 3.18 7.34
C VAL A 120 12.51 4.69 7.43
N GLY A 121 12.23 5.32 6.30
CA GLY A 121 11.92 6.74 6.24
C GLY A 121 10.51 6.98 5.70
N LEU A 122 9.86 7.98 6.27
CA LEU A 122 8.58 8.51 5.85
C LEU A 122 8.73 10.01 5.58
N ILE A 123 8.29 10.45 4.41
CA ILE A 123 8.22 11.87 4.06
C ILE A 123 6.76 12.23 3.82
N LEU A 124 6.28 13.31 4.44
CA LEU A 124 5.04 13.96 4.08
C LEU A 124 5.36 15.30 3.44
N HIS A 125 5.01 15.45 2.17
CA HIS A 125 5.31 16.70 1.47
C HIS A 125 4.33 17.82 1.85
N SER A 126 4.89 18.99 2.11
CA SER A 126 4.15 20.24 2.29
C SER A 126 3.91 20.93 0.94
N THR A 127 2.75 21.56 0.79
CA THR A 127 2.45 22.44 -0.34
C THR A 127 3.21 23.77 -0.29
N GLN A 128 3.81 24.12 0.86
CA GLN A 128 4.61 25.34 1.04
C GLN A 128 6.06 25.18 0.55
N GLY A 129 6.50 23.97 0.23
CA GLY A 129 7.82 23.68 -0.35
C GLY A 129 8.64 22.66 0.43
N VAL A 130 9.78 22.27 -0.14
CA VAL A 130 10.60 21.13 0.35
C VAL A 130 11.12 21.32 1.78
N SER A 131 11.45 22.55 2.17
CA SER A 131 11.94 22.87 3.53
C SER A 131 10.90 22.65 4.62
N HIS A 132 9.63 22.55 4.26
CA HIS A 132 8.50 22.36 5.18
C HIS A 132 8.03 20.90 5.21
N ASN A 133 8.70 19.99 4.52
CA ASN A 133 8.33 18.58 4.57
C ASN A 133 8.58 18.00 5.96
N ALA A 134 7.62 17.23 6.47
CA ALA A 134 7.82 16.41 7.65
C ALA A 134 8.63 15.14 7.28
N HIS A 135 9.69 14.89 8.03
CA HIS A 135 10.57 13.74 7.86
C HIS A 135 10.55 12.90 9.12
N ILE A 136 10.29 11.60 8.96
CA ILE A 136 10.21 10.66 10.07
C ILE A 136 11.10 9.48 9.75
N GLN A 137 12.02 9.18 10.65
CA GLN A 137 12.86 8.00 10.60
C GLN A 137 12.39 7.00 11.66
N ILE A 138 12.37 5.73 11.28
CA ILE A 138 12.07 4.62 12.17
C ILE A 138 13.19 3.62 12.03
N ASP A 139 13.89 3.34 13.12
CA ASP A 139 14.97 2.37 13.10
C ASP A 139 14.44 0.92 13.12
N ARG A 140 15.37 -0.04 13.14
CA ARG A 140 15.04 -1.48 13.15
C ARG A 140 14.36 -1.94 14.44
N ASP A 141 14.52 -1.17 15.52
CA ASP A 141 13.93 -1.45 16.82
C ASP A 141 12.51 -0.85 16.94
N GLY A 142 12.11 -0.02 15.99
CA GLY A 142 10.82 0.67 15.98
C GLY A 142 10.85 2.00 16.73
N ARG A 143 12.03 2.54 17.03
CA ARG A 143 12.18 3.87 17.62
C ARG A 143 11.96 4.93 16.54
N VAL A 144 11.21 5.97 16.91
CA VAL A 144 10.76 7.03 16.01
C VAL A 144 11.60 8.28 16.24
N PHE A 145 12.08 8.88 15.15
CA PHE A 145 12.87 10.11 15.14
C PHE A 145 12.21 11.12 14.21
N THR A 146 12.02 12.35 14.68
CA THR A 146 11.25 13.39 13.97
C THR A 146 11.97 14.74 13.82
N ASN A 147 13.01 14.99 14.63
CA ASN A 147 13.77 16.24 14.68
C ASN A 147 15.26 16.01 14.40
N PHE A 148 15.61 15.48 13.23
CA PHE A 148 16.99 15.17 12.86
C PHE A 148 17.45 16.04 11.67
N ASP A 149 18.78 16.11 11.49
CA ASP A 149 19.39 16.81 10.36
C ASP A 149 19.05 16.10 9.05
N GLN A 150 18.30 16.79 8.19
CA GLN A 150 17.77 16.28 6.92
C GLN A 150 18.88 15.97 5.90
N THR A 151 20.11 16.48 6.09
CA THR A 151 21.22 16.26 5.15
C THR A 151 21.62 14.79 5.00
N GLY A 152 21.33 13.94 5.99
CA GLY A 152 21.57 12.49 5.94
C GLY A 152 20.37 11.65 5.50
N PHE A 153 19.19 12.25 5.31
CA PHE A 153 17.96 11.52 5.05
C PHE A 153 17.76 11.27 3.56
N LYS A 154 17.99 10.02 3.14
CA LYS A 154 17.77 9.60 1.75
C LYS A 154 16.95 8.32 1.70
N LEU A 155 15.76 8.43 1.11
CA LEU A 155 14.98 7.27 0.74
C LEU A 155 15.63 6.58 -0.46
N VAL A 156 15.94 5.30 -0.31
CA VAL A 156 16.30 4.37 -1.38
C VAL A 156 15.03 3.59 -1.72
N LYS A 157 14.62 3.63 -2.99
CA LYS A 157 13.42 2.98 -3.52
C LYS A 157 13.79 1.63 -4.14
#